data_AF-A0A7U4E8S3-F1
#
_entry.id   AF-A0A7U4E8S3-F1
#
_cell.length_a   1.000
_cell.length_b   1.000
_cell.length_c   1.000
_cell.angle_alpha   90.00
_cell.angle_beta   90.00
_cell.angle_gamma   90.00
#
_symmetry.space_group_name_H-M   'P 1'
#
loop_
_entity.id
_entity.type
_entity.pdbx_description
1 polymer ?
#
loop_
_entity_poly.entity_id
_entity_poly.type
_entity_poly.pdbx_seq_one_letter_code
_entity_poly.pdbx_strand_id
1 'polypeptide(L)'
;MPNQTLIAQLEEYKRKERFMLDHWEDREVEPSHEFVIEQMRREVIRFTDFLIDRLAANASDLHEQVERYFKEWDNDNFNYDETEFIVETEYEAMRMVGLNIDDLLL
;
A
#
# COMPACT_ATOMS: atom_id res chain seq x y z
N MET A 1 -17.57 2.90 -10.03
CA MET A 1 -17.20 1.51 -10.40
C MET A 1 -17.75 0.58 -9.31
N PRO A 2 -18.23 -0.64 -9.62
CA PRO A 2 -18.71 -1.56 -8.57
C PRO A 2 -17.58 -2.07 -7.68
N ASN A 3 -17.84 -2.27 -6.38
CA ASN A 3 -16.83 -2.79 -5.42
C ASN A 3 -16.21 -4.10 -5.88
N GLN A 4 -16.98 -4.99 -6.52
CA GLN A 4 -16.44 -6.25 -7.06
C GLN A 4 -15.38 -6.04 -8.15
N THR A 5 -15.53 -5.00 -8.99
CA THR A 5 -14.53 -4.65 -10.00
C THR A 5 -13.28 -4.07 -9.34
N LEU A 6 -13.45 -3.24 -8.31
CA LEU A 6 -12.34 -2.68 -7.54
C LEU A 6 -11.55 -3.77 -6.81
N ILE A 7 -12.24 -4.71 -6.17
CA ILE A 7 -11.63 -5.87 -5.51
C ILE A 7 -10.82 -6.69 -6.51
N ALA A 8 -11.37 -6.97 -7.70
CA ALA A 8 -10.63 -7.71 -8.73
C ALA A 8 -9.36 -6.97 -9.20
N GLN A 9 -9.40 -5.64 -9.30
CA GLN A 9 -8.23 -4.83 -9.62
C GLN A 9 -7.18 -4.87 -8.51
N LEU A 10 -7.59 -4.83 -7.23
CA LEU A 10 -6.69 -4.96 -6.09
C LEU A 10 -6.09 -6.37 -5.99
N GLU A 11 -6.85 -7.42 -6.31
CA GLU A 11 -6.35 -8.79 -6.39
C GLU A 11 -5.31 -8.98 -7.50
N GLU A 12 -5.50 -8.33 -8.65
CA GLU A 12 -4.49 -8.27 -9.70
C GLU A 12 -3.29 -7.41 -9.28
N TYR A 13 -3.55 -6.31 -8.58
CA TYR A 13 -2.53 -5.41 -8.04
C TYR A 13 -1.53 -6.18 -7.17
N LYS A 14 -1.99 -7.03 -6.24
CA LYS A 14 -1.12 -7.85 -5.38
C LYS A 14 -0.14 -8.76 -6.15
N ARG A 15 -0.44 -9.10 -7.40
CA ARG A 15 0.37 -10.01 -8.23
C ARG A 15 1.45 -9.30 -9.01
N LYS A 16 1.42 -7.97 -9.14
CA LYS A 16 2.48 -7.27 -9.88
C LYS A 16 3.74 -7.21 -9.03
N GLU A 17 4.85 -7.54 -9.67
CA GLU A 17 6.17 -7.50 -9.05
C GLU A 17 6.68 -6.05 -9.06
N ARG A 18 6.53 -5.35 -7.93
CA ARG A 18 6.96 -3.95 -7.75
C ARG A 18 8.21 -3.78 -6.89
N PHE A 19 8.59 -4.85 -6.21
CA PHE A 19 9.69 -4.89 -5.24
C PHE A 19 10.92 -5.56 -5.87
N MET A 20 11.21 -5.26 -7.14
CA MET A 20 12.45 -5.69 -7.78
C MET A 20 13.57 -4.72 -7.40
N LEU A 21 14.78 -5.23 -7.18
CA LEU A 21 15.95 -4.41 -6.86
C LEU A 21 16.19 -3.29 -7.89
N ASP A 22 15.94 -3.56 -9.17
CA ASP A 22 16.08 -2.58 -10.26
C ASP A 22 15.21 -1.33 -10.06
N HIS A 23 14.02 -1.46 -9.45
CA HIS A 23 13.15 -0.31 -9.15
C HIS A 23 13.67 0.52 -7.97
N TRP A 24 14.58 -0.05 -7.18
CA TRP A 24 15.25 0.62 -6.06
C TRP A 24 16.49 1.38 -6.51
N GLU A 25 17.23 0.82 -7.49
CA GLU A 25 18.40 1.49 -8.07
C GLU A 25 18.04 2.86 -8.67
N ASP A 26 16.83 3.00 -9.22
CA ASP A 26 16.30 4.26 -9.74
C ASP A 26 16.07 5.35 -8.67
N ARG A 27 16.08 4.99 -7.38
CA ARG A 27 15.87 5.93 -6.26
C ARG A 27 17.17 6.54 -5.72
N GLU A 28 18.32 6.25 -6.32
CA GLU A 28 19.65 6.70 -5.88
C GLU A 28 20.00 6.34 -4.42
N VAL A 29 19.30 5.37 -3.83
CA VAL A 29 19.50 4.89 -2.45
C VAL A 29 20.09 3.48 -2.44
N GLU A 30 20.76 3.13 -1.34
CA GLU A 30 21.31 1.78 -1.18
C GLU A 30 20.18 0.75 -1.17
N PRO A 31 20.23 -0.30 -2.02
CA PRO A 31 19.25 -1.37 -2.01
C PRO A 31 19.07 -2.00 -0.64
N SER A 32 17.85 -2.01 -0.12
CA SER A 32 17.53 -2.73 1.09
C SER A 32 17.81 -4.22 0.93
N HIS A 33 18.12 -4.88 2.05
CA HIS A 33 18.34 -6.33 2.04
C HIS A 33 17.09 -7.06 1.53
N GLU A 34 17.25 -8.15 0.79
CA GLU A 34 16.14 -8.97 0.26
C GLU A 34 15.09 -9.33 1.33
N PHE A 35 15.54 -9.61 2.56
CA PHE A 35 14.66 -9.85 3.70
C PHE A 35 13.74 -8.66 4.02
N VAL A 36 14.29 -7.43 3.99
CA VAL A 36 13.54 -6.20 4.24
C VAL A 36 12.59 -5.92 3.09
N ILE A 37 13.05 -6.07 1.84
CA ILE A 37 12.21 -5.94 0.64
C ILE A 37 10.99 -6.87 0.72
N GLU A 38 11.17 -8.11 1.17
CA GLU A 38 10.06 -9.05 1.39
C GLU A 38 9.14 -8.62 2.55
N GLN A 39 9.64 -7.97 3.61
CA GLN A 39 8.77 -7.36 4.63
C GLN A 39 7.96 -6.19 4.08
N MET A 40 8.59 -5.30 3.31
CA MET A 40 7.91 -4.16 2.69
C MET A 40 6.80 -4.64 1.74
N ARG A 41 7.08 -5.68 0.94
CA ARG A 41 6.07 -6.33 0.09
C ARG A 41 4.88 -6.83 0.89
N ARG A 42 5.12 -7.41 2.07
CA ARG A 42 4.04 -7.90 2.95
C ARG A 42 3.20 -6.77 3.51
N GLU A 43 3.79 -5.63 3.86
CA GLU A 43 3.03 -4.45 4.31
C GLU A 43 2.08 -3.95 3.22
N VAL A 44 2.56 -3.81 1.98
CA VAL A 44 1.70 -3.43 0.84
C VAL A 44 0.58 -4.43 0.59
N ILE A 45 0.87 -5.74 0.67
CA ILE A 45 -0.14 -6.79 0.53
C ILE A 45 -1.18 -6.67 1.65
N ARG A 46 -0.73 -6.49 2.89
CA ARG A 46 -1.59 -6.35 4.07
C ARG A 46 -2.51 -5.14 3.95
N PHE A 47 -2.00 -4.00 3.50
CA PHE A 47 -2.82 -2.82 3.25
C PHE A 47 -3.81 -3.05 2.10
N THR A 48 -3.38 -3.71 1.02
CA THR A 48 -4.25 -4.05 -0.11
C THR A 48 -5.39 -4.97 0.32
N ASP A 49 -5.10 -5.97 1.16
CA ASP A 49 -6.11 -6.86 1.74
C ASP A 49 -7.08 -6.10 2.66
N PHE A 50 -6.59 -5.15 3.45
CA PHE A 50 -7.43 -4.25 4.22
C PHE A 50 -8.42 -3.48 3.33
N LEU A 51 -7.97 -2.92 2.20
CA LEU A 51 -8.86 -2.22 1.25
C LEU A 51 -9.92 -3.17 0.66
N ILE A 52 -9.51 -4.39 0.28
CA ILE A 52 -10.42 -5.43 -0.23
C ILE A 52 -11.49 -5.76 0.80
N ASP A 53 -11.11 -5.96 2.05
CA ASP A 53 -12.03 -6.29 3.14
C ASP A 53 -13.06 -5.16 3.35
N ARG A 54 -12.63 -3.89 3.30
CA ARG A 54 -13.54 -2.74 3.45
C ARG A 54 -14.51 -2.61 2.29
N LEU A 55 -14.04 -2.84 1.06
CA LEU A 55 -14.91 -2.86 -0.13
C LEU A 55 -15.91 -4.01 -0.08
N ALA A 56 -15.49 -5.19 0.35
CA ALA A 56 -16.35 -6.38 0.48
C ALA A 56 -17.42 -6.17 1.55
N ALA A 57 -17.09 -5.48 2.65
CA ALA A 57 -18.02 -5.06 3.68
C ALA A 57 -18.92 -3.88 3.28
N ASN A 58 -18.66 -3.27 2.11
CA ASN A 58 -19.33 -2.05 1.64
C ASN A 58 -19.26 -0.90 2.67
N ALA A 59 -18.07 -0.72 3.26
CA ALA A 59 -17.82 0.32 4.26
C ALA A 59 -18.06 1.73 3.68
N SER A 60 -18.80 2.57 4.42
CA SER A 60 -19.18 3.92 3.98
C SER A 60 -18.12 4.99 4.26
N ASP A 61 -17.13 4.66 5.08
CA ASP A 61 -16.14 5.55 5.70
C ASP A 61 -14.70 5.11 5.36
N LEU A 62 -14.49 4.56 4.17
CA LEU A 62 -13.20 4.00 3.73
C LEU A 62 -12.02 4.97 3.94
N HIS A 63 -12.24 6.27 3.75
CA HIS A 63 -11.25 7.31 3.98
C HIS A 63 -10.77 7.35 5.44
N GLU A 64 -11.70 7.48 6.41
CA GLU A 64 -11.35 7.55 7.84
C GLU A 64 -10.65 6.25 8.30
N GLN A 65 -11.06 5.12 7.75
CA GLN A 65 -10.45 3.84 8.09
C GLN A 65 -9.01 3.72 7.55
N VAL A 66 -8.72 4.28 6.38
CA VAL A 66 -7.36 4.35 5.83
C VAL A 66 -6.49 5.30 6.67
N GLU A 67 -6.98 6.48 7.04
CA GLU A 67 -6.24 7.37 7.95
C GLU A 67 -5.91 6.69 9.27
N ARG A 68 -6.87 5.94 9.82
CA ARG A 68 -6.66 5.18 11.06
C ARG A 68 -5.63 4.07 10.87
N TYR A 69 -5.67 3.35 9.74
CA TYR A 69 -4.69 2.32 9.42
C TYR A 69 -3.26 2.87 9.49
N PHE A 70 -3.00 4.02 8.86
CA PHE A 70 -1.68 4.64 8.86
C PHE A 70 -1.27 5.20 10.23
N LYS A 71 -2.20 5.78 10.99
CA LYS A 71 -1.93 6.25 12.36
C LYS A 71 -1.58 5.12 13.33
N GLU A 72 -2.11 3.93 13.10
CA GLU A 72 -1.87 2.72 13.89
C GLU A 72 -0.73 1.86 13.32
N TRP A 73 -0.16 2.23 12.17
CA TRP A 73 0.87 1.46 11.50
C TRP A 73 2.21 1.61 12.23
N ASP A 74 2.67 0.50 12.80
CA ASP A 74 4.00 0.38 13.40
C ASP A 74 5.04 0.12 12.30
N ASN A 75 5.83 1.15 11.98
CA ASN A 75 6.84 1.13 10.94
C ASN A 75 8.27 1.26 11.47
N ASP A 76 8.50 1.09 12.78
CA ASP A 76 9.81 1.25 13.45
C ASP A 76 10.89 0.29 12.88
N ASN A 77 10.48 -0.76 12.16
CA ASN A 77 11.37 -1.72 11.51
C ASN A 77 11.89 -1.27 10.14
N PHE A 78 11.41 -0.15 9.61
CA PHE A 78 11.78 0.39 8.31
C PHE A 78 12.51 1.72 8.46
N ASN A 79 13.49 1.96 7.60
CA ASN A 79 14.09 3.28 7.47
C ASN A 79 13.16 4.24 6.69
N TYR A 80 13.55 5.51 6.61
CA TYR A 80 12.76 6.52 5.91
C TYR A 80 12.45 6.17 4.45
N ASP A 81 13.46 5.75 3.68
CA ASP A 81 13.31 5.43 2.24
C ASP A 81 12.42 4.20 2.03
N GLU A 82 12.52 3.22 2.94
CA GLU A 82 11.69 2.02 2.96
C GLU A 82 10.24 2.34 3.29
N THR A 83 10.00 3.17 4.32
CA THR A 83 8.66 3.64 4.65
C THR A 83 8.05 4.43 3.50
N GLU A 84 8.81 5.35 2.90
CA GLU A 84 8.35 6.15 1.76
C GLU A 84 7.99 5.26 0.56
N PHE A 85 8.81 4.25 0.25
CA PHE A 85 8.51 3.29 -0.81
C PHE A 85 7.21 2.52 -0.56
N ILE A 86 6.99 2.04 0.67
CA ILE A 86 5.76 1.34 1.04
C ILE A 86 4.56 2.27 0.81
N VAL A 87 4.61 3.48 1.35
CA VAL A 87 3.49 4.44 1.27
C VAL A 87 3.20 4.84 -0.19
N GLU A 88 4.22 5.10 -1.00
CA GLU A 88 4.04 5.38 -2.44
C GLU A 88 3.39 4.21 -3.18
N THR A 89 3.79 3.00 -2.84
CA THR A 89 3.21 1.79 -3.44
C THR A 89 1.76 1.64 -3.02
N GLU A 90 1.45 1.78 -1.72
CA GLU A 90 0.09 1.75 -1.19
C GLU A 90 -0.80 2.85 -1.77
N TYR A 91 -0.23 4.00 -2.13
CA TYR A 91 -0.96 5.06 -2.80
C TYR A 91 -1.48 4.65 -4.19
N GLU A 92 -0.76 3.80 -4.92
CA GLU A 92 -1.30 3.24 -6.16
C GLU A 92 -2.59 2.43 -5.88
N ALA A 93 -2.63 1.65 -4.80
CA ALA A 93 -3.80 0.87 -4.41
C ALA A 93 -4.95 1.78 -3.95
N MET A 94 -4.64 2.85 -3.20
CA MET A 94 -5.60 3.89 -2.79
C MET A 94 -6.27 4.57 -3.99
N ARG A 95 -5.49 4.95 -5.01
CA ARG A 95 -6.02 5.55 -6.24
C ARG A 95 -7.01 4.64 -6.97
N MET A 96 -6.78 3.33 -6.96
CA MET A 96 -7.70 2.37 -7.58
C MET A 96 -9.09 2.44 -6.95
N VAL A 97 -9.17 2.61 -5.63
CA VAL A 97 -10.43 2.68 -4.88
C VAL A 97 -11.00 4.10 -4.79
N GLY A 98 -10.38 5.07 -5.48
CA GLY A 98 -10.84 6.46 -5.53
C GLY A 98 -10.47 7.30 -4.32
N LEU A 99 -9.45 6.89 -3.54
CA LEU A 99 -8.88 7.70 -2.47
C LEU A 99 -7.71 8.53 -3.00
N ASN A 100 -7.69 9.82 -2.67
CA ASN A 100 -6.54 10.69 -2.87
C ASN A 100 -5.79 10.88 -1.56
N ILE A 101 -4.46 10.76 -1.61
CA ILE A 101 -3.60 10.95 -0.46
C ILE A 101 -3.55 12.41 0.00
N ASP A 102 -3.74 13.36 -0.92
CA ASP A 102 -3.84 14.79 -0.59
C ASP A 102 -5.04 15.08 0.33
N ASP A 103 -6.05 14.20 0.31
CA ASP A 103 -7.21 14.32 1.19
C ASP A 103 -6.97 13.63 2.55
N LEU A 104 -5.94 12.77 2.68
CA LEU A 104 -5.61 12.08 3.92
C LEU A 104 -4.77 13.00 4.83
N LEU A 105 -5.21 13.18 6.07
CA LEU A 105 -4.43 13.82 7.12
C LEU A 105 -3.49 12.80 7.78
N LEU A 106 -2.44 12.42 7.04
CA LEU A 106 -1.34 11.57 7.50
C LEU A 106 -0.35 12.34 8.38
#